data_AF-A0A2V2X0X0-F1
#
_entry.id   AF-A0A2V2X0X0-F1
#
_cell.length_a   1.000
_cell.length_b   1.000
_cell.length_c   1.000
_cell.angle_alpha   90.00
_cell.angle_beta   90.00
_cell.angle_gamma   90.00
#
_symmetry.space_group_name_H-M   'P 1'
#
loop_
_entity.id
_entity.type
_entity.pdbx_description
1 polymer ?
#
loop_
_entity_poly.entity_id
_entity_poly.type
_entity_poly.pdbx_seq_one_letter_code
_entity_poly.pdbx_strand_id
1 'polypeptide(L)'
;MLRATCRTLGGQRRWWKEGRPDFMRANERRMRLERRRIDASRYYAPVEPTPQQACTLYRQLLKAGHAQLRVTDKAYYVRKLRREFEVTARQTSARVRGIMYEKGQWMLLNKLGGIV
;
A
#
# COMPACT_ATOMS: atom_id res chain seq x y z
N MET A 1 6.35 -39.56 -34.18
CA MET A 1 6.34 -38.52 -35.24
C MET A 1 5.63 -37.29 -34.72
N LEU A 2 6.37 -36.24 -34.36
CA LEU A 2 5.84 -34.98 -33.82
C LEU A 2 5.32 -34.11 -34.97
N ARG A 3 4.00 -33.88 -35.03
CA ARG A 3 3.40 -32.88 -35.94
C ARG A 3 3.66 -31.50 -35.36
N ALA A 4 4.75 -30.87 -35.79
CA ALA A 4 4.96 -29.44 -35.60
C ALA A 4 4.00 -28.66 -36.50
N THR A 5 3.01 -27.98 -35.92
CA THR A 5 2.22 -26.97 -36.64
C THR A 5 3.07 -25.72 -36.81
N CYS A 6 3.78 -25.62 -37.93
CA CYS A 6 4.41 -24.37 -38.36
C CYS A 6 3.32 -23.30 -38.54
N ARG A 7 3.20 -22.39 -37.58
CA ARG A 7 2.48 -21.13 -37.78
C ARG A 7 3.29 -20.31 -38.77
N THR A 8 2.85 -20.33 -40.03
CA THR A 8 3.36 -19.44 -41.08
C THR A 8 3.24 -18.00 -40.59
N LEU A 9 4.38 -17.36 -40.30
CA LEU A 9 4.53 -15.91 -40.20
C LEU A 9 4.41 -15.33 -41.61
N GLY A 10 3.20 -15.40 -42.17
CA GLY A 10 2.89 -15.02 -43.54
C GLY A 10 1.75 -14.01 -43.56
N GLY A 11 2.11 -12.74 -43.72
CA GLY A 11 1.17 -11.70 -44.10
C GLY A 11 1.20 -10.49 -43.18
N GLN A 12 1.54 -9.34 -43.76
CA GLN A 12 1.20 -8.01 -43.26
C GLN A 12 -0.33 -7.86 -43.18
N ARG A 13 -0.96 -8.54 -42.22
CA ARG A 13 -2.38 -8.39 -41.95
C ARG A 13 -2.57 -7.09 -41.19
N ARG A 14 -2.89 -6.08 -41.98
CA ARG A 14 -3.38 -4.79 -41.52
C ARG A 14 -4.58 -5.06 -40.60
N TRP A 15 -4.42 -4.86 -39.30
CA TRP A 15 -5.41 -5.17 -38.25
C TRP A 15 -6.81 -4.56 -38.50
N TRP A 16 -6.90 -3.54 -39.35
CA TRP A 16 -8.16 -2.90 -39.76
C TRP A 16 -8.93 -3.64 -40.88
N LYS A 17 -8.34 -4.66 -41.53
CA LYS A 17 -8.99 -5.49 -42.56
C LYS A 17 -9.69 -6.74 -41.98
N GLU A 18 -9.48 -7.08 -40.70
CA GLU A 18 -10.02 -8.28 -40.05
C GLU A 18 -11.35 -8.03 -39.29
N GLY A 19 -11.97 -6.86 -39.47
CA GLY A 19 -13.20 -6.46 -38.77
C GLY A 19 -12.93 -5.48 -37.63
N ARG A 20 -13.99 -5.02 -36.96
CA ARG A 20 -13.86 -4.12 -35.80
C ARG A 20 -13.19 -4.90 -34.65
N PRO A 21 -12.23 -4.31 -33.91
CA PRO A 21 -11.62 -4.97 -32.76
C PRO A 21 -12.68 -5.37 -31.73
N ASP A 22 -12.56 -6.59 -31.18
CA ASP A 22 -13.43 -7.02 -30.09
C ASP A 22 -13.05 -6.30 -28.78
N PHE A 23 -13.88 -5.31 -28.41
CA PHE A 23 -13.71 -4.53 -27.19
C PHE A 23 -14.41 -5.15 -25.97
N MET A 24 -15.00 -6.35 -26.08
CA MET A 24 -15.74 -6.97 -24.97
C MET A 24 -14.88 -7.10 -23.71
N ARG A 25 -13.65 -7.59 -23.84
CA ARG A 25 -12.70 -7.69 -22.72
C ARG A 25 -12.34 -6.33 -22.10
N ALA A 26 -12.19 -5.30 -22.94
CA ALA A 26 -11.91 -3.94 -22.48
C ALA A 26 -13.12 -3.32 -21.75
N ASN A 27 -14.33 -3.54 -22.27
CA ASN A 27 -15.59 -3.12 -21.67
C ASN A 27 -15.84 -3.82 -20.33
N GLU A 28 -15.61 -5.12 -20.24
CA GLU A 28 -15.65 -5.87 -18.97
C GLU A 28 -14.64 -5.34 -17.95
N ARG A 29 -13.43 -4.97 -18.40
CA ARG A 29 -12.43 -4.39 -17.51
C ARG A 29 -12.88 -3.03 -17.01
N ARG A 30 -13.43 -2.19 -17.87
CA ARG A 30 -13.98 -0.88 -17.50
C ARG A 30 -15.10 -1.03 -16.47
N MET A 31 -16.06 -1.93 -16.70
CA MET A 31 -17.12 -2.22 -15.73
C MET A 31 -16.57 -2.67 -14.37
N ARG A 32 -15.53 -3.52 -14.35
CA ARG A 32 -14.88 -3.93 -13.11
C ARG A 32 -14.18 -2.78 -12.38
N LEU A 33 -13.57 -1.84 -13.11
CA LEU A 33 -12.94 -0.67 -12.50
C LEU A 33 -13.98 0.32 -11.96
N GLU A 34 -15.10 0.51 -12.65
CA GLU A 34 -16.20 1.34 -12.14
C GLU A 34 -16.81 0.75 -10.88
N ARG A 35 -17.02 -0.57 -10.81
CA ARG A 35 -17.45 -1.24 -9.57
C ARG A 35 -16.48 -0.96 -8.42
N ARG A 36 -15.17 -1.14 -8.66
CA ARG A 36 -14.14 -0.82 -7.65
C ARG A 36 -14.12 0.64 -7.24
N ARG A 37 -14.39 1.57 -8.16
CA ARG A 37 -14.47 3.01 -7.86
C ARG A 37 -15.69 3.33 -6.98
N ILE A 38 -16.85 2.76 -7.30
CA ILE A 38 -18.07 2.89 -6.51
C ILE A 38 -17.84 2.31 -5.11
N ASP A 39 -17.25 1.12 -5.03
CA ASP A 39 -16.92 0.49 -3.75
C ASP A 39 -15.91 1.36 -2.96
N ALA A 40 -14.84 1.83 -3.59
CA ALA A 40 -13.85 2.72 -2.98
C ALA A 40 -14.47 4.03 -2.44
N SER A 41 -15.48 4.57 -3.12
CA SER A 41 -16.17 5.80 -2.69
C SER A 41 -17.01 5.61 -1.42
N ARG A 42 -17.36 4.37 -1.06
CA ARG A 42 -18.06 4.05 0.19
C ARG A 42 -17.14 4.02 1.40
N TYR A 43 -15.82 3.88 1.19
CA TYR A 43 -14.84 3.87 2.27
C TYR A 43 -14.42 5.30 2.64
N TYR A 44 -14.26 5.55 3.93
CA TYR A 44 -13.71 6.80 4.41
C TYR A 44 -12.23 6.91 4.05
N ALA A 45 -11.80 8.11 3.67
CA ALA A 45 -10.38 8.38 3.47
C ALA A 45 -9.64 8.30 4.82
N PRO A 46 -8.34 7.92 4.81
CA PRO A 46 -7.52 7.95 6.01
C PRO A 46 -7.54 9.34 6.65
N VAL A 47 -7.90 9.39 7.93
CA VAL A 47 -8.04 10.63 8.70
C VAL A 47 -6.77 10.88 9.48
N GLU A 48 -6.39 12.16 9.59
CA GLU A 48 -5.28 12.57 10.43
C GLU A 48 -5.58 12.24 11.91
N PRO A 49 -4.66 11.58 12.64
CA PRO A 49 -4.88 11.26 14.04
C PRO A 49 -4.90 12.53 14.88
N THR A 50 -5.68 12.51 15.97
CA THR A 50 -5.62 13.59 16.95
C THR A 50 -4.25 13.59 17.67
N PRO A 51 -3.81 14.73 18.23
CA PRO A 51 -2.56 14.78 18.99
C PRO A 51 -2.53 13.77 20.14
N GLN A 52 -3.68 13.54 20.79
CA GLN A 52 -3.82 12.55 21.87
C GLN A 52 -3.59 11.12 21.35
N GLN A 53 -4.20 10.77 20.21
CA GLN A 53 -3.99 9.47 19.56
C GLN A 53 -2.53 9.27 19.16
N ALA A 54 -1.89 10.29 18.59
CA ALA A 54 -0.48 10.24 18.21
C ALA A 54 0.43 10.03 19.44
N CYS A 55 0.20 10.76 20.53
CA CYS A 55 0.94 10.59 21.78
C CYS A 55 0.76 9.20 22.39
N THR A 56 -0.46 8.66 22.37
CA THR A 56 -0.74 7.29 22.86
C THR A 56 -0.01 6.25 22.01
N LEU A 57 -0.08 6.36 20.69
CA LEU A 57 0.61 5.45 19.77
C LEU A 57 2.13 5.51 19.95
N TYR A 58 2.69 6.73 20.06
CA TYR A 58 4.12 6.93 20.31
C TYR A 58 4.56 6.22 21.61
N ARG A 59 3.81 6.40 22.70
CA ARG A 59 4.10 5.74 23.99
C ARG A 59 4.02 4.22 23.90
N GLN A 60 3.03 3.69 23.20
CA GLN A 60 2.87 2.24 23.00
C GLN A 60 4.04 1.66 22.19
N LEU A 61 4.48 2.34 21.13
CA LEU A 61 5.62 1.92 20.30
C LEU A 61 6.94 1.96 21.07
N LEU A 62 7.11 2.94 21.96
CA LEU A 62 8.26 2.96 22.88
C LEU A 62 8.22 1.77 23.84
N LYS A 63 7.08 1.51 24.49
CA LYS A 63 6.93 0.40 25.43
C LYS A 63 7.16 -0.94 24.76
N ALA A 64 6.61 -1.15 23.55
CA ALA A 64 6.84 -2.33 22.75
C ALA A 64 8.32 -2.46 22.36
N GLY A 65 8.96 -1.37 21.93
CA GLY A 65 10.39 -1.33 21.62
C GLY A 65 11.27 -1.76 22.80
N HIS A 66 11.00 -1.23 24.00
CA HIS A 66 11.74 -1.62 25.20
C HIS A 66 11.59 -3.09 25.57
N ALA A 67 10.41 -3.67 25.35
CA ALA A 67 10.09 -5.05 25.71
C ALA A 67 10.57 -6.08 24.67
N GLN A 68 10.48 -5.75 23.38
CA GLN A 68 10.70 -6.71 22.29
C GLN A 68 12.10 -6.62 21.67
N LEU A 69 12.69 -5.42 21.61
CA LEU A 69 14.00 -5.24 20.97
C LEU A 69 15.11 -5.80 21.86
N ARG A 70 15.85 -6.74 21.31
CA ARG A 70 17.02 -7.42 21.89
C ARG A 70 18.31 -7.06 21.16
N VAL A 71 18.28 -7.03 19.83
CA VAL A 71 19.48 -6.83 19.00
C VAL A 71 19.61 -5.37 18.59
N THR A 72 18.50 -4.74 18.18
CA THR A 72 18.49 -3.34 17.79
C THR A 72 18.79 -2.42 18.98
N ASP A 73 19.66 -1.43 18.77
CA ASP A 73 19.91 -0.38 19.75
C ASP A 73 18.62 0.40 20.06
N LYS A 74 18.20 0.32 21.32
CA LYS A 74 17.00 0.98 21.83
C LYS A 74 17.10 2.49 21.72
N ALA A 75 18.28 3.08 21.98
CA ALA A 75 18.46 4.53 21.89
C ALA A 75 18.29 5.02 20.45
N TYR A 76 18.86 4.28 19.49
CA TYR A 76 18.65 4.53 18.07
C TYR A 76 17.17 4.42 17.67
N TYR A 77 16.48 3.35 18.11
CA TYR A 77 15.06 3.15 17.84
C TYR A 77 14.21 4.31 18.34
N VAL A 78 14.40 4.73 19.60
CA VAL A 78 13.67 5.87 20.19
C VAL A 78 13.93 7.15 19.40
N ARG A 79 15.19 7.42 19.03
CA ARG A 79 15.54 8.60 18.23
C ARG A 79 14.89 8.58 16.86
N LYS A 80 14.84 7.42 16.19
CA LYS A 80 14.15 7.26 14.90
C LYS A 80 12.65 7.46 15.04
N LEU A 81 12.02 6.84 16.03
CA LEU A 81 10.60 7.01 16.31
C LEU A 81 10.26 8.49 16.52
N ARG A 82 11.04 9.18 17.35
CA ARG A 82 10.88 10.61 17.60
C ARG A 82 10.96 11.44 16.32
N ARG A 83 11.95 11.18 15.46
CA ARG A 83 12.10 11.87 14.17
C ARG A 83 10.89 11.65 13.25
N GLU A 84 10.31 10.46 13.20
CA GLU A 84 9.12 10.20 12.37
C GLU A 84 7.90 11.01 12.84
N PHE A 85 7.69 11.09 14.16
CA PHE A 85 6.55 11.84 14.73
C PHE A 85 6.76 13.36 14.69
N GLU A 86 7.99 13.86 14.90
CA GLU A 86 8.26 15.30 14.98
C GLU A 86 8.57 15.94 13.62
N VAL A 87 9.20 15.20 12.70
CA VAL A 87 9.66 15.74 11.41
C VAL A 87 8.80 15.23 10.28
N THR A 88 8.76 13.91 10.06
CA THR A 88 8.08 13.32 8.89
C THR A 88 6.59 13.62 8.91
N ALA A 89 5.92 13.49 10.05
CA ALA A 89 4.51 13.82 10.16
C ALA A 89 4.21 15.30 9.83
N ARG A 90 5.07 16.23 10.25
CA ARG A 90 4.89 17.67 9.97
C ARG A 90 5.15 18.04 8.51
N GLN A 91 6.07 17.34 7.86
CA GLN A 91 6.41 17.57 6.44
C GLN A 91 5.38 16.98 5.48
N THR A 92 4.67 15.93 5.90
CA THR A 92 3.73 15.20 5.05
C THR A 92 2.30 15.75 5.14
N SER A 93 1.44 15.34 4.21
CA SER A 93 0.03 15.74 4.20
C SER A 93 -0.79 14.99 5.28
N ALA A 94 -1.96 15.55 5.64
CA ALA A 94 -2.88 14.98 6.62
C ALA A 94 -3.26 13.52 6.30
N ARG A 95 -3.53 13.21 5.03
CA ARG A 95 -3.84 11.84 4.59
C ARG A 95 -2.67 10.89 4.83
N VAL A 96 -1.44 11.32 4.56
CA VAL A 96 -0.24 10.51 4.79
C VAL A 96 -0.03 10.31 6.29
N ARG A 97 -0.30 11.31 7.13
CA ARG A 97 -0.29 11.15 8.60
C ARG A 97 -1.28 10.09 9.08
N GLY A 98 -2.50 10.04 8.51
CA GLY A 98 -3.46 8.97 8.78
C GLY A 98 -2.92 7.58 8.42
N ILE A 99 -2.33 7.44 7.24
CA ILE A 99 -1.71 6.18 6.80
C ILE A 99 -0.54 5.77 7.71
N MET A 100 0.31 6.73 8.10
CA MET A 100 1.43 6.49 9.01
C MET A 100 0.95 6.05 10.40
N TYR A 101 -0.17 6.61 10.87
CA TYR A 101 -0.79 6.23 12.14
C TYR A 101 -1.32 4.80 12.09
N GLU A 102 -2.08 4.44 11.06
CA GLU A 102 -2.56 3.06 10.84
C GLU A 102 -1.40 2.07 10.70
N LYS A 103 -0.32 2.47 10.00
CA LYS A 103 0.91 1.67 9.93
C LYS A 103 1.54 1.45 11.32
N GLY A 104 1.59 2.48 12.15
CA GLY A 104 2.11 2.36 13.52
C GLY A 104 1.25 1.44 14.38
N GLN A 105 -0.08 1.49 14.26
CA GLN A 105 -0.99 0.54 14.91
C GLN A 105 -0.74 -0.89 14.42
N TRP A 106 -0.59 -1.07 13.10
CA TRP A 106 -0.25 -2.37 12.52
C TRP A 106 1.09 -2.89 13.06
N MET A 107 2.10 -2.03 13.18
CA MET A 107 3.39 -2.40 13.78
C MET A 107 3.23 -2.90 15.22
N LEU A 108 2.38 -2.26 16.04
CA LEU A 108 2.13 -2.74 17.40
C LEU A 108 1.51 -4.14 17.43
N LEU A 109 0.54 -4.40 16.56
CA LEU A 109 -0.13 -5.70 16.47
C LEU A 109 0.82 -6.79 15.95
N ASN A 110 1.78 -6.42 15.10
CA ASN A 110 2.67 -7.35 14.39
C ASN A 110 4.12 -7.30 14.88
N LYS A 111 4.33 -7.13 16.20
CA LYS A 111 5.66 -7.18 16.85
C LYS A 111 6.68 -6.24 16.18
N LEU A 112 6.31 -4.98 16.04
CA LEU A 112 7.08 -3.90 15.40
C LEU A 112 7.43 -4.16 13.92
N GLY A 113 6.75 -5.09 13.25
CA GLY A 113 7.05 -5.46 11.87
C GLY A 113 8.31 -6.31 11.72
N GLY A 114 8.71 -7.04 12.77
CA GLY A 114 9.86 -7.94 12.75
C GLY A 114 11.19 -7.27 13.09
N ILE A 115 11.18 -6.08 13.71
CA ILE A 115 12.38 -5.49 14.28
C ILE A 115 12.75 -6.27 15.56
N VAL A 116 13.97 -6.82 15.60
CA VAL A 116 14.49 -7.68 16.68
C VAL A 116 15.58 -6.97 17.47
#